data_AF-A0A3N5JZB3-F1
#
_entry.id   AF-A0A3N5JZB3-F1
#
_cell.length_a   1.000
_cell.length_b   1.000
_cell.length_c   1.000
_cell.angle_alpha   90.00
_cell.angle_beta   90.00
_cell.angle_gamma   90.00
#
_symmetry.space_group_name_H-M   'P 1'
#
loop_
_entity.id
_entity.type
_entity.pdbx_description
1 polymer ?
#
loop_
_entity_poly.entity_id
_entity_poly.type
_entity_poly.pdbx_seq_one_letter_code
_entity_poly.pdbx_strand_id
1 'polypeptide(L)' 'MAIEERTGLCRLSPRLRRLLAAIDDSADATRLSAPFLGALARTTGETAQLFLPHGDEVLLVEIA' A
#
# COMPACT_ATOMS: atom_id res chain seq x y z
N MET A 1 11.86 -21.44 5.18
CA MET A 1 12.51 -20.39 5.99
C MET A 1 12.52 -19.10 5.18
N ALA A 2 11.75 -18.08 5.57
CA ALA A 2 11.51 -16.86 4.78
C ALA A 2 12.37 -15.66 5.21
N ILE A 3 13.23 -15.86 6.22
CA ILE A 3 14.07 -14.87 6.88
C ILE A 3 15.52 -15.37 6.78
N GLU A 4 16.45 -14.48 6.44
CA GLU A 4 17.89 -14.71 6.51
C GLU A 4 18.43 -14.15 7.83
N GLU A 5 19.13 -14.98 8.60
CA GLU A 5 19.86 -14.55 9.79
C GLU A 5 21.32 -14.26 9.44
N ARG A 6 21.73 -13.00 9.57
CA ARG A 6 23.13 -12.60 9.58
C ARG A 6 23.37 -11.73 10.80
N THR A 7 24.40 -12.04 11.58
CA THR A 7 24.88 -11.22 12.70
C THR A 7 23.80 -10.82 13.72
N GLY A 8 22.84 -11.71 14.01
CA GLY A 8 21.73 -11.44 14.95
C GLY A 8 20.63 -10.52 14.40
N LEU A 9 20.67 -10.16 13.12
CA LEU A 9 19.64 -9.37 12.44
C LEU A 9 18.85 -10.28 11.50
N CYS A 10 17.54 -10.32 11.70
CA CYS A 10 16.59 -10.97 10.81
C CYS A 10 16.30 -10.08 9.61
N ARG A 11 16.63 -10.54 8.40
CA ARG A 11 16.29 -9.85 7.15
C ARG A 11 15.30 -10.67 6.36
N LEU A 12 14.37 -10.01 5.67
CA LEU A 12 13.50 -10.69 4.72
C LEU A 12 14.36 -11.40 3.66
N SER A 13 14.02 -12.64 3.33
CA SER A 13 14.66 -13.33 2.21
C SER A 13 14.36 -12.62 0.88
N PRO A 14 15.24 -12.70 -0.13
CA PRO A 14 14.98 -12.18 -1.47
C PRO A 14 13.65 -12.67 -2.06
N ARG A 15 13.28 -13.93 -1.79
CA ARG A 15 12.01 -14.52 -2.24
C ARG A 15 10.80 -13.79 -1.67
N LEU A 16 10.81 -13.51 -0.36
CA LEU A 16 9.70 -12.82 0.30
C LEU A 16 9.62 -11.35 -0.14
N ARG A 17 10.76 -10.67 -0.33
CA ARG A 17 10.79 -9.30 -0.89
C ARG A 17 10.13 -9.21 -2.27
N ARG A 18 10.39 -10.18 -3.17
CA ARG A 18 9.78 -10.21 -4.51
C ARG A 18 8.28 -10.46 -4.47
N LEU A 19 7.82 -11.31 -3.54
CA LEU A 19 6.39 -11.56 -3.37
C LEU A 19 5.65 -10.31 -2.91
N LEU A 20 6.21 -9.56 -1.94
CA LEU A 20 5.64 -8.30 -1.48
C LEU A 20 5.56 -7.28 -2.61
N ALA A 21 6.65 -7.09 -3.36
CA ALA A 21 6.65 -6.18 -4.51
C ALA A 21 5.59 -6.56 -5.56
N ALA A 22 5.39 -7.86 -5.84
CA ALA A 22 4.36 -8.31 -6.77
C ALA A 22 2.93 -8.09 -6.24
N ILE A 23 2.71 -8.20 -4.94
CA ILE A 23 1.43 -7.89 -4.30
C ILE A 23 1.16 -6.39 -4.40
N ASP A 24 2.15 -5.56 -4.08
CA ASP A 24 2.06 -4.09 -4.19
C ASP A 24 1.80 -3.66 -5.65
N ASP A 25 2.52 -4.24 -6.61
CA ASP A 25 2.33 -3.97 -8.05
C ASP A 25 0.96 -4.43 -8.56
N SER A 26 0.36 -5.46 -7.94
CA SER A 26 -1.00 -5.92 -8.27
C SER A 26 -2.09 -5.07 -7.65
N ALA A 27 -1.76 -4.20 -6.68
CA ALA A 27 -2.71 -3.32 -6.01
C ALA A 27 -3.04 -2.12 -6.91
N ASP A 28 -3.85 -2.36 -7.93
CA ASP A 28 -4.34 -1.35 -8.86
C ASP A 28 -5.28 -0.31 -8.22
N ALA A 29 -5.69 -0.54 -6.96
CA ALA A 29 -6.69 0.27 -6.26
C ALA A 29 -6.31 1.75 -6.19
N THR A 30 -5.07 2.07 -5.80
CA THR A 30 -4.56 3.45 -5.72
C THR A 30 -4.55 4.14 -7.08
N ARG A 31 -4.06 3.43 -8.11
CA ARG A 31 -4.02 3.95 -9.49
C ARG A 31 -5.41 4.21 -10.05
N LEU A 32 -6.35 3.30 -9.78
CA LEU A 32 -7.74 3.42 -10.23
C LEU A 32 -8.52 4.48 -9.46
N SER A 33 -8.23 4.70 -8.18
CA SER A 33 -8.95 5.63 -7.32
C SER A 33 -8.49 7.08 -7.46
N ALA A 34 -7.22 7.32 -7.81
CA ALA A 34 -6.62 8.66 -7.85
C ALA A 34 -7.43 9.69 -8.67
N PRO A 35 -7.97 9.39 -9.87
CA PRO A 35 -8.78 10.36 -10.62
C PRO A 35 -10.07 10.76 -9.89
N PHE A 36 -10.69 9.81 -9.19
CA PHE A 36 -11.93 10.03 -8.45
C PHE A 36 -11.69 10.80 -7.16
N LEU A 37 -10.60 10.49 -6.43
CA LEU A 37 -10.21 11.24 -5.24
C LEU A 37 -9.89 12.70 -5.58
N GLY A 38 -9.11 12.93 -6.63
CA GLY A 38 -8.81 14.29 -7.08
C GLY A 38 -10.06 15.06 -7.53
N ALA A 39 -11.04 14.38 -8.15
CA ALA A 39 -12.32 15.01 -8.48
C ALA A 39 -13.11 15.36 -7.22
N LEU A 40 -13.19 14.44 -6.25
CA LEU A 40 -13.88 14.64 -4.98
C LEU A 40 -13.30 15.84 -4.22
N ALA A 41 -11.97 15.89 -4.04
CA ALA A 41 -11.30 16.97 -3.34
C ALA A 41 -11.56 18.34 -3.98
N ARG A 42 -11.54 18.41 -5.32
CA ARG A 42 -11.88 19.65 -6.05
C ARG A 42 -13.35 20.04 -5.91
N THR A 43 -14.26 19.07 -5.89
CA THR A 43 -15.70 19.34 -5.77
C THR A 43 -16.07 19.80 -4.37
N THR A 44 -15.46 19.23 -3.33
CA THR A 44 -15.75 19.59 -1.94
C THR A 44 -14.92 20.77 -1.44
N GLY A 45 -13.75 21.01 -2.03
CA GLY A 45 -12.77 21.97 -1.49
C GLY A 45 -12.04 21.45 -0.24
N GLU A 46 -12.15 20.15 0.04
CA GLU A 46 -11.57 19.48 1.21
C GLU A 46 -10.60 18.39 0.78
N THR A 47 -9.71 17.95 1.68
CA THR A 47 -8.81 16.82 1.43
C THR A 47 -9.61 15.52 1.33
N ALA A 48 -9.38 14.75 0.27
CA ALA A 48 -9.92 13.40 0.11
C ALA A 48 -8.87 12.35 0.49
N GLN A 49 -9.28 11.29 1.20
CA GLN A 49 -8.39 10.22 1.65
C GLN A 49 -8.99 8.86 1.32
N LEU A 50 -8.16 7.92 0.85
CA LEU A 50 -8.56 6.54 0.61
C LEU A 50 -7.99 5.61 1.66
N PHE A 51 -8.87 4.86 2.32
CA PHE A 51 -8.50 3.80 3.25
C PHE A 51 -8.87 2.44 2.68
N LEU A 52 -7.96 1.47 2.81
CA LEU A 52 -8.21 0.07 2.47
C LEU A 52 -8.10 -0.80 3.73
N PRO A 53 -8.98 -1.81 3.89
CA PRO A 53 -8.86 -2.75 4.98
C PRO A 53 -7.56 -3.57 4.85
N HIS A 54 -6.87 -3.75 5.97
CA HIS A 54 -5.65 -4.54 6.07
C HIS A 54 -5.66 -5.38 7.35
N GLY A 55 -6.16 -6.60 7.24
CA GLY A 55 -6.41 -7.44 8.41
C GLY A 55 -7.46 -6.80 9.31
N ASP A 56 -7.09 -6.54 10.57
CA ASP A 56 -7.94 -5.88 11.57
C ASP A 56 -7.75 -4.35 11.60
N GLU A 57 -6.90 -3.81 10.72
CA GLU A 57 -6.57 -2.39 10.62
C GLU A 57 -7.06 -1.77 9.30
N VAL A 58 -6.92 -0.44 9.18
CA VAL A 58 -7.11 0.30 7.93
C VAL A 58 -5.81 1.02 7.56
N LEU A 59 -5.41 0.90 6.30
CA LEU A 59 -4.25 1.59 5.76
C LEU A 59 -4.69 2.77 4.92
N LEU A 60 -4.12 3.95 5.19
CA LEU A 60 -4.21 5.10 4.31
C LEU A 60 -3.31 4.85 3.09
N VAL A 61 -3.90 4.84 1.90
CA VAL A 61 -3.21 4.46 0.66
C VAL A 61 -3.14 5.56 -0.40
N GLU A 62 -3.94 6.63 -0.30
CA GLU A 62 -3.90 7.77 -1.22
C GLU A 62 -4.50 9.04 -0.57
N ILE A 63 -4.01 10.22 -0.95
CA ILE A 63 -4.50 11.53 -0.50
C ILE A 63 -4.57 12.50 -1.69
N ALA A 64 -5.68 13.23 -1.84
CA ALA A 64 -5.86 14.23 -2.90
C ALA A 64 -6.48 15.53 -2.40
#